data_AF-A0A0G4IRN6-F1
#
_entry.id   AF-A0A0G4IRN6-F1
#
_cell.length_a   1.000
_cell.length_b   1.000
_cell.length_c   1.000
_cell.angle_alpha   90.00
_cell.angle_beta   90.00
_cell.angle_gamma   90.00
#
_symmetry.space_group_name_H-M   'P 1'
#
loop_
_entity.id
_entity.type
_entity.pdbx_description
1 polymer ?
#
loop_
_entity_poly.entity_id
_entity_poly.type
_entity_poly.pdbx_seq_one_letter_code
_entity_poly.pdbx_strand_id
1 'polypeptide(L)'
;MKVASVSSTCAVIATRADLPETSGVSLGLAKTDVKASAEGVGNHRRGSCPSIHSSVCQRRRSPPTMTSFALVLPVLVMAATITAMPVHRRAPRHSRTSNIAQVVNPTPLHVLDGNLRDGWRPSPSDVDRARSYLIQDRLHDQDFNVLPHLANKLAKYNAHNGVLSAIADALQRHQERVNRYNSREIAMLLHSLAKRRIKKRVLFNALGNRALEIMPDFNPQCVANTAWAFATLSIQNRPLFNALGSRALEIISGFNPQNVANTAWAFATVSVENLALFNALANRGVETISESNPQHVANTMWAFSAVRFDPDDRIVEAMVGRTCFLYSDGSFSDEHLVQLHLWRLFVGESRFDSVVDRVCHVKTDVMVSRFRDAMSRTMQLHVSRMEGEVVDALSRMYQPGYVVSGYICPGTGYSIDAALPKERIAVEVNGPMHFLRDCCSNRVTSMNGASRLKRYLLERYGWRIVDVNFEDWDKTGGDREQQQELLQQLLAPFS
;
A
#
# COMPACT_ATOMS: atom_id res chain seq x y z
N MET A 1 16.89 -68.62 17.56
CA MET A 1 15.78 -68.09 16.75
C MET A 1 15.67 -66.59 17.09
N LYS A 2 16.20 -65.66 16.28
CA LYS A 2 15.58 -64.97 15.11
C LYS A 2 14.17 -64.46 15.48
N VAL A 3 13.82 -63.17 15.43
CA VAL A 3 13.87 -62.15 14.35
C VAL A 3 13.66 -60.77 15.02
N ALA A 4 14.57 -59.79 14.96
CA ALA A 4 14.90 -58.79 13.92
C ALA A 4 14.20 -57.41 14.09
N SER A 5 15.04 -56.42 14.37
CA SER A 5 14.82 -54.98 14.25
C SER A 5 14.81 -54.55 12.77
N VAL A 6 13.92 -53.63 12.39
CA VAL A 6 14.03 -52.90 11.13
C VAL A 6 14.27 -51.42 11.46
N SER A 7 15.52 -51.02 11.25
CA SER A 7 15.96 -49.64 11.06
C SER A 7 15.67 -49.25 9.60
N SER A 8 15.09 -48.07 9.38
CA SER A 8 15.03 -47.47 8.04
C SER A 8 15.78 -46.14 8.09
N THR A 9 17.01 -46.20 7.59
CA THR A 9 17.87 -45.08 7.25
C THR A 9 17.42 -44.55 5.89
N CYS A 10 16.95 -43.31 5.81
CA CYS A 10 16.83 -42.60 4.53
C CYS A 10 17.88 -41.48 4.49
N ALA A 11 18.97 -41.78 3.81
CA ALA A 11 19.94 -40.81 3.36
C ALA A 11 19.30 -39.94 2.26
N VAL A 12 19.25 -38.62 2.46
CA VAL A 12 18.97 -37.66 1.39
C VAL A 12 20.28 -37.00 1.00
N ILE A 13 20.70 -37.30 -0.23
CA ILE A 13 21.84 -36.72 -0.92
C ILE A 13 21.57 -35.21 -1.10
N ALA A 14 22.42 -34.39 -0.48
CA ALA A 14 22.44 -32.94 -0.69
C ALA A 14 22.92 -32.64 -2.12
N THR A 15 21.98 -32.34 -3.02
CA THR A 15 22.29 -31.67 -4.28
C THR A 15 22.11 -30.17 -4.08
N ARG A 16 23.22 -29.46 -4.24
CA ARG A 16 23.38 -28.02 -4.17
C ARG A 16 22.61 -27.41 -5.34
N ALA A 17 21.41 -26.90 -5.08
CA ALA A 17 20.65 -26.09 -6.03
C ALA A 17 20.54 -24.67 -5.45
N ASP A 18 21.20 -23.73 -6.12
CA ASP A 18 21.04 -22.29 -5.87
C ASP A 18 19.57 -21.91 -6.09
N LEU A 19 18.86 -21.68 -4.98
CA LEU A 19 17.49 -21.16 -4.99
C LEU A 19 17.55 -19.63 -4.83
N PRO A 20 16.82 -18.86 -5.66
CA PRO A 20 16.83 -17.41 -5.61
C PRO A 20 16.24 -16.91 -4.29
N GLU A 21 16.89 -15.92 -3.69
CA GLU A 21 16.46 -15.18 -2.50
C GLU A 21 14.97 -14.80 -2.61
N THR A 22 14.14 -15.47 -1.81
CA THR A 22 12.74 -15.16 -1.67
C THR A 22 12.63 -13.88 -0.84
N SER A 23 12.13 -12.83 -1.48
CA SER A 23 11.80 -11.55 -0.86
C SER A 23 10.86 -11.75 0.33
N GLY A 24 11.41 -11.61 1.54
CA GLY A 24 10.63 -11.55 2.77
C GLY A 24 9.64 -10.38 2.70
N VAL A 25 8.35 -10.72 2.73
CA VAL A 25 7.26 -9.75 2.82
C VAL A 25 7.29 -9.21 4.25
N SER A 26 8.05 -8.14 4.46
CA SER A 26 7.82 -7.27 5.61
C SER A 26 6.38 -6.76 5.53
N LEU A 27 5.71 -6.60 6.68
CA LEU A 27 4.39 -5.96 6.86
C LEU A 27 4.42 -4.49 6.38
N GLY A 28 4.72 -4.29 5.10
CA GLY A 28 4.57 -3.06 4.36
C GLY A 28 3.17 -3.06 3.80
N LEU A 29 2.24 -2.52 4.60
CA LEU A 29 0.88 -2.14 4.26
C LEU A 29 0.86 -1.39 2.90
N ALA A 30 0.84 -2.14 1.80
CA ALA A 30 0.54 -1.62 0.48
C ALA A 30 -0.34 -2.62 -0.24
N LYS A 31 -1.63 -2.30 -0.19
CA LYS A 31 -2.75 -2.65 -1.06
C LYS A 31 -2.49 -3.71 -2.14
N THR A 32 -3.27 -4.78 -2.07
CA THR A 32 -3.78 -5.49 -3.24
C THR A 32 -5.30 -5.29 -3.32
N ASP A 33 -5.76 -4.47 -4.26
CA ASP A 33 -7.17 -4.45 -4.68
C ASP A 33 -7.40 -5.65 -5.61
N VAL A 34 -8.22 -6.62 -5.18
CA VAL A 34 -8.83 -7.60 -6.09
C VAL A 34 -10.29 -7.82 -5.68
N LYS A 35 -11.22 -7.22 -6.42
CA LYS A 35 -12.55 -7.81 -6.61
C LYS A 35 -12.43 -8.82 -7.75
N ALA A 36 -12.52 -10.12 -7.45
CA ALA A 36 -12.67 -11.16 -8.44
C ALA A 36 -14.13 -11.63 -8.45
N SER A 37 -14.88 -11.20 -9.46
CA SER A 37 -16.15 -11.80 -9.83
C SER A 37 -15.86 -13.11 -10.56
N ALA A 38 -16.30 -14.24 -10.00
CA ALA A 38 -16.16 -15.55 -10.64
C ALA A 38 -17.35 -15.78 -11.59
N GLU A 39 -17.12 -15.66 -12.90
CA GLU A 39 -17.95 -16.27 -13.94
C GLU A 39 -17.21 -17.50 -14.48
N GLY A 40 -17.74 -18.69 -14.18
CA GLY A 40 -17.25 -19.96 -14.71
C GLY A 40 -18.12 -20.43 -15.87
N VAL A 41 -17.51 -20.67 -17.03
CA VAL A 41 -18.08 -21.39 -18.17
C VAL A 41 -17.15 -22.55 -18.53
N GLY A 42 -17.68 -23.78 -18.62
CA GLY A 42 -17.10 -24.81 -19.49
C GLY A 42 -17.06 -26.27 -19.01
N ASN A 43 -18.17 -26.98 -19.22
CA ASN A 43 -18.28 -28.37 -19.75
C ASN A 43 -17.89 -29.65 -18.97
N HIS A 44 -18.97 -30.39 -18.63
CA HIS A 44 -19.28 -31.80 -18.93
C HIS A 44 -18.22 -32.93 -18.79
N ARG A 45 -18.54 -33.92 -17.94
CA ARG A 45 -18.97 -35.30 -18.36
C ARG A 45 -19.45 -36.18 -17.19
N ARG A 46 -20.67 -36.74 -17.40
CA ARG A 46 -21.32 -38.00 -16.97
C ARG A 46 -20.85 -38.79 -15.73
N GLY A 47 -21.83 -39.14 -14.87
CA GLY A 47 -21.77 -40.25 -13.90
C GLY A 47 -23.10 -40.44 -13.15
N SER A 48 -23.81 -41.51 -13.52
CA SER A 48 -25.10 -42.12 -13.10
C SER A 48 -25.65 -42.03 -11.65
N CYS A 49 -26.99 -41.90 -11.58
CA CYS A 49 -28.06 -42.32 -10.62
C CYS A 49 -27.77 -43.27 -9.42
N PRO A 50 -28.67 -43.44 -8.40
CA PRO A 50 -30.13 -43.25 -8.44
C PRO A 50 -30.84 -42.57 -7.23
N SER A 51 -32.12 -42.31 -7.49
CA SER A 51 -33.21 -41.74 -6.69
C SER A 51 -33.69 -42.56 -5.49
N ILE A 52 -34.15 -41.87 -4.43
CA ILE A 52 -35.14 -42.37 -3.46
C ILE A 52 -36.27 -41.35 -3.30
N HIS A 53 -37.49 -41.89 -3.21
CA HIS A 53 -38.81 -41.27 -3.25
C HIS A 53 -39.30 -40.68 -1.91
N SER A 54 -40.37 -39.87 -2.05
CA SER A 54 -41.42 -39.48 -1.08
C SER A 54 -41.17 -38.16 -0.31
N SER A 55 -42.12 -37.25 -0.09
CA SER A 55 -43.49 -37.06 -0.57
C SER A 55 -43.98 -35.66 -0.13
N VAL A 56 -44.67 -34.97 -1.04
CA VAL A 56 -45.88 -34.14 -0.85
C VAL A 56 -45.96 -33.16 0.35
N CYS A 57 -45.94 -31.85 0.06
CA CYS A 57 -47.00 -30.92 0.50
C CYS A 57 -47.07 -29.62 -0.34
N GLN A 58 -48.18 -29.55 -1.08
CA GLN A 58 -49.02 -28.43 -1.54
C GLN A 58 -48.47 -27.03 -1.90
N ARG A 59 -48.85 -26.67 -3.14
CA ARG A 59 -48.94 -25.36 -3.80
C ARG A 59 -49.68 -24.30 -2.98
N ARG A 60 -49.26 -23.03 -3.12
CA ARG A 60 -50.13 -21.89 -3.47
C ARG A 60 -49.30 -20.78 -4.13
N ARG A 61 -49.73 -20.32 -5.31
CA ARG A 61 -49.21 -19.18 -6.08
C ARG A 61 -50.15 -17.99 -5.92
N SER A 62 -49.58 -16.80 -5.65
CA SER A 62 -49.88 -15.44 -6.19
C SER A 62 -51.28 -14.83 -5.91
N PRO A 63 -51.43 -13.48 -5.77
CA PRO A 63 -50.94 -12.45 -6.71
C PRO A 63 -50.33 -11.16 -6.09
N PRO A 64 -49.77 -10.25 -6.92
CA PRO A 64 -49.22 -8.97 -6.49
C PRO A 64 -50.27 -7.84 -6.56
N THR A 65 -50.14 -6.83 -5.72
CA THR A 65 -50.88 -5.56 -5.85
C THR A 65 -49.94 -4.42 -6.21
N MET A 66 -50.22 -3.81 -7.35
CA MET A 66 -49.69 -2.51 -7.77
C MET A 66 -50.32 -1.39 -6.94
N THR A 67 -49.58 -0.31 -6.72
CA THR A 67 -50.15 1.04 -6.76
C THR A 67 -49.07 2.03 -7.21
N SER A 68 -49.38 2.65 -8.35
CA SER A 68 -48.65 3.73 -9.00
C SER A 68 -48.65 5.00 -8.15
N PHE A 69 -47.58 5.80 -8.24
CA PHE A 69 -47.67 7.24 -8.46
C PHE A 69 -46.48 7.70 -9.31
N ALA A 70 -46.80 8.16 -10.51
CA ALA A 70 -45.94 8.94 -11.39
C ALA A 70 -46.44 10.39 -11.33
N LEU A 71 -45.53 11.37 -11.39
CA LEU A 71 -45.68 12.71 -11.98
C LEU A 71 -44.30 13.41 -11.86
N VAL A 72 -43.51 13.46 -12.94
CA VAL A 72 -43.36 14.58 -13.90
C VAL A 72 -42.08 15.41 -13.63
N LEU A 73 -41.08 15.19 -14.49
CA LEU A 73 -40.01 16.14 -14.82
C LEU A 73 -40.55 17.22 -15.78
N PRO A 74 -39.84 18.35 -15.90
CA PRO A 74 -39.43 18.76 -17.25
C PRO A 74 -37.94 19.06 -17.36
N VAL A 75 -37.35 18.45 -18.39
CA VAL A 75 -36.04 18.76 -18.97
C VAL A 75 -36.21 19.96 -19.91
N LEU A 76 -35.38 20.99 -19.74
CA LEU A 76 -35.24 22.12 -20.65
C LEU A 76 -34.30 21.73 -21.80
N VAL A 77 -34.87 21.62 -23.02
CA VAL A 77 -34.14 21.54 -24.29
C VAL A 77 -34.37 22.86 -25.03
N MET A 78 -33.31 23.66 -25.20
CA MET A 78 -33.31 24.81 -26.10
C MET A 78 -32.78 24.39 -27.47
N ALA A 79 -33.68 24.38 -28.45
CA ALA A 79 -33.38 24.23 -29.87
C ALA A 79 -33.00 25.60 -30.45
N ALA A 80 -31.87 25.67 -31.17
CA ALA A 80 -31.52 26.79 -32.02
C ALA A 80 -31.63 26.36 -33.49
N THR A 81 -32.38 27.16 -34.23
CA THR A 81 -32.85 26.97 -35.61
C THR A 81 -31.74 27.09 -36.65
N ILE A 82 -31.72 26.13 -37.58
CA ILE A 82 -30.93 26.14 -38.82
C ILE A 82 -31.75 26.87 -39.90
N THR A 83 -31.25 27.99 -40.42
CA THR A 83 -31.73 28.60 -41.67
C THR A 83 -30.72 28.35 -42.78
N ALA A 84 -31.20 27.86 -43.92
CA ALA A 84 -30.41 27.52 -45.10
C ALA A 84 -30.61 28.53 -46.26
N MET A 85 -29.55 28.61 -47.09
CA MET A 85 -29.46 29.04 -48.51
C MET A 85 -29.12 30.52 -48.82
N PRO A 86 -28.50 30.86 -49.99
CA PRO A 86 -28.16 30.03 -51.17
C PRO A 86 -26.71 30.16 -51.74
N VAL A 87 -26.47 29.33 -52.76
CA VAL A 87 -25.26 29.10 -53.58
C VAL A 87 -25.04 30.20 -54.64
N HIS A 88 -23.80 30.71 -54.80
CA HIS A 88 -23.02 30.81 -56.05
C HIS A 88 -21.81 31.79 -55.97
N ARG A 89 -20.59 31.29 -56.25
CA ARG A 89 -19.69 31.73 -57.36
C ARG A 89 -18.32 31.06 -57.24
N ARG A 90 -17.77 30.64 -58.39
CA ARG A 90 -16.48 29.93 -58.55
C ARG A 90 -15.31 30.89 -58.82
N ALA A 91 -14.12 30.42 -58.42
CA ALA A 91 -12.74 30.68 -58.88
C ALA A 91 -11.96 31.87 -58.24
N PRO A 92 -10.61 31.83 -58.15
CA PRO A 92 -9.66 30.83 -58.68
C PRO A 92 -8.74 30.14 -57.64
N ARG A 93 -8.10 29.05 -58.09
CA ARG A 93 -7.12 28.23 -57.35
C ARG A 93 -5.83 29.02 -57.11
N HIS A 94 -5.46 29.22 -55.85
CA HIS A 94 -4.07 29.45 -55.45
C HIS A 94 -3.53 28.18 -54.79
N SER A 95 -2.46 27.66 -55.36
CA SER A 95 -1.65 26.56 -54.85
C SER A 95 -1.08 26.91 -53.47
N ARG A 96 -1.75 26.48 -52.40
CA ARG A 96 -1.10 26.29 -51.11
C ARG A 96 -0.33 24.98 -51.19
N THR A 97 0.99 25.08 -51.26
CA THR A 97 1.91 24.03 -50.83
C THR A 97 1.54 23.64 -49.41
N SER A 98 0.73 22.59 -49.28
CA SER A 98 0.51 21.92 -48.00
C SER A 98 1.85 21.29 -47.62
N ASN A 99 2.49 21.82 -46.57
CA ASN A 99 3.48 21.07 -45.81
C ASN A 99 2.80 19.76 -45.40
N ILE A 100 3.17 18.69 -46.08
CA ILE A 100 2.78 17.33 -45.71
C ILE A 100 3.45 17.09 -44.36
N ALA A 101 2.68 17.20 -43.28
CA ALA A 101 3.08 16.64 -42.01
C ALA A 101 3.34 15.16 -42.27
N GLN A 102 4.60 14.73 -42.17
CA GLN A 102 4.98 13.33 -42.31
C GLN A 102 4.09 12.51 -41.38
N VAL A 103 3.36 11.55 -41.93
CA VAL A 103 2.66 10.53 -41.15
C VAL A 103 3.76 9.69 -40.49
N VAL A 104 4.18 10.09 -39.30
CA VAL A 104 5.11 9.29 -38.49
C VAL A 104 4.34 8.04 -38.08
N ASN A 105 4.79 6.88 -38.58
CA ASN A 105 4.23 5.61 -38.15
C ASN A 105 4.27 5.54 -36.62
N PRO A 106 3.16 5.20 -35.94
CA PRO A 106 3.11 5.23 -34.49
C PRO A 106 4.15 4.26 -33.93
N THR A 107 4.96 4.73 -32.99
CA THR A 107 5.97 3.91 -32.33
C THR A 107 5.28 2.77 -31.55
N PRO A 108 6.00 1.68 -31.21
CA PRO A 108 5.44 0.60 -30.41
C PRO A 108 4.79 1.07 -29.10
N LEU A 109 5.26 2.18 -28.52
CA LEU A 109 4.71 2.78 -27.31
C LEU A 109 3.35 3.43 -27.54
N HIS A 110 3.21 4.19 -28.63
CA HIS A 110 1.93 4.81 -28.99
C HIS A 110 0.89 3.77 -29.40
N VAL A 111 1.31 2.70 -30.09
CA VAL A 111 0.43 1.57 -30.42
C VAL A 111 -0.06 0.89 -29.14
N LEU A 112 0.85 0.57 -28.21
CA LEU A 112 0.47 -0.06 -26.94
C LEU A 112 -0.45 0.85 -26.12
N ASP A 113 -0.12 2.15 -25.99
CA ASP A 113 -0.96 3.10 -25.25
C ASP A 113 -2.37 3.23 -25.83
N GLY A 114 -2.50 3.26 -27.15
CA GLY A 114 -3.79 3.31 -27.86
C GLY A 114 -4.62 2.02 -27.72
N ASN A 115 -3.95 0.87 -27.58
CA ASN A 115 -4.60 -0.43 -27.40
C ASN A 115 -4.99 -0.72 -25.94
N LEU A 116 -4.39 -0.03 -24.97
CA LEU A 116 -4.73 -0.14 -23.55
C LEU A 116 -6.05 0.58 -23.25
N ARG A 117 -7.14 -0.18 -23.26
CA ARG A 117 -8.49 0.25 -22.83
C ARG A 117 -8.86 -0.41 -21.50
N ASP A 118 -9.60 0.32 -20.67
CA ASP A 118 -10.07 -0.19 -19.38
C ASP A 118 -10.80 -1.53 -19.57
N GLY A 119 -10.39 -2.56 -18.82
CA GLY A 119 -10.96 -3.91 -18.89
C GLY A 119 -10.35 -4.86 -19.93
N TRP A 120 -9.50 -4.39 -20.84
CA TRP A 120 -8.87 -5.22 -21.87
C TRP A 120 -7.39 -5.52 -21.56
N ARG A 121 -6.94 -6.77 -21.75
CA ARG A 121 -5.52 -7.15 -21.63
C ARG A 121 -4.81 -6.85 -22.95
N PRO A 122 -3.65 -6.15 -22.95
CA PRO A 122 -2.92 -5.87 -24.17
C PRO A 122 -2.36 -7.17 -24.79
N SER A 123 -2.18 -7.16 -26.11
CA SER A 123 -1.56 -8.26 -26.85
C SER A 123 -0.12 -8.50 -26.35
N PRO A 124 0.29 -9.76 -26.08
CA PRO A 124 1.68 -10.06 -25.73
C PRO A 124 2.69 -9.52 -26.73
N SER A 125 2.36 -9.55 -28.03
CA SER A 125 3.22 -9.02 -29.10
C SER A 125 3.44 -7.51 -28.99
N ASP A 126 2.39 -6.73 -28.67
CA ASP A 126 2.51 -5.29 -28.49
C ASP A 126 3.36 -4.96 -27.25
N VAL A 127 3.18 -5.72 -26.16
CA VAL A 127 3.96 -5.61 -24.93
C VAL A 127 5.44 -5.90 -25.19
N ASP A 128 5.75 -6.97 -25.91
CA ASP A 128 7.14 -7.37 -26.21
C ASP A 128 7.82 -6.39 -27.16
N ARG A 129 7.10 -5.87 -28.17
CA ARG A 129 7.59 -4.83 -29.07
C ARG A 129 7.88 -3.53 -28.31
N ALA A 130 6.96 -3.07 -27.47
CA ALA A 130 7.15 -1.87 -26.65
C ALA A 130 8.33 -2.02 -25.69
N ARG A 131 8.44 -3.17 -25.01
CA ARG A 131 9.55 -3.48 -24.11
C ARG A 131 10.89 -3.49 -24.86
N SER A 132 10.96 -4.17 -26.00
CA SER A 132 12.18 -4.24 -26.81
C SER A 132 12.60 -2.86 -27.31
N TYR A 133 11.63 -2.04 -27.75
CA TYR A 133 11.86 -0.66 -28.19
C TYR A 133 12.48 0.21 -27.10
N LEU A 134 11.99 0.10 -25.85
CA LEU A 134 12.55 0.77 -24.68
C LEU A 134 13.96 0.26 -24.34
N ILE A 135 14.17 -1.06 -24.32
CA ILE A 135 15.47 -1.65 -23.96
C ILE A 135 16.56 -1.26 -24.97
N GLN A 136 16.22 -1.26 -26.26
CA GLN A 136 17.11 -0.88 -27.36
C GLN A 136 17.33 0.64 -27.48
N ASP A 137 16.71 1.43 -26.61
CA ASP A 137 16.88 2.89 -26.53
C ASP A 137 16.57 3.64 -27.83
N ARG A 138 15.57 3.17 -28.59
CA ARG A 138 15.18 3.73 -29.90
C ARG A 138 14.18 4.90 -29.81
N LEU A 139 14.12 5.56 -28.66
CA LEU A 139 13.08 6.56 -28.32
C LEU A 139 13.28 7.87 -29.08
N HIS A 140 12.17 8.45 -29.54
CA HIS A 140 12.10 9.80 -30.08
C HIS A 140 11.52 10.77 -29.04
N ASP A 141 11.69 12.07 -29.26
CA ASP A 141 11.19 13.12 -28.37
C ASP A 141 9.71 12.98 -27.99
N GLN A 142 8.86 12.59 -28.94
CA GLN A 142 7.42 12.43 -28.71
C GLN A 142 7.08 11.22 -27.83
N ASP A 143 7.96 10.20 -27.79
CA ASP A 143 7.73 9.00 -26.99
C ASP A 143 7.75 9.31 -25.49
N PHE A 144 8.56 10.28 -25.05
CA PHE A 144 8.63 10.66 -23.65
C PHE A 144 7.29 11.21 -23.13
N ASN A 145 6.51 11.87 -23.97
CA ASN A 145 5.20 12.43 -23.59
C ASN A 145 4.17 11.34 -23.26
N VAL A 146 4.27 10.14 -23.87
CA VAL A 146 3.32 9.05 -23.61
C VAL A 146 3.69 8.22 -22.39
N LEU A 147 4.95 8.24 -21.95
CA LEU A 147 5.45 7.36 -20.87
C LEU A 147 4.68 7.48 -19.54
N PRO A 148 4.35 8.69 -19.02
CA PRO A 148 3.57 8.81 -17.78
C PRO A 148 2.18 8.17 -17.88
N HIS A 149 1.49 8.41 -19.00
CA HIS A 149 0.16 7.89 -19.26
C HIS A 149 0.15 6.38 -19.44
N LEU A 150 1.08 5.88 -20.24
CA LEU A 150 1.28 4.45 -20.47
C LEU A 150 1.61 3.75 -19.15
N ALA A 151 2.52 4.30 -18.34
CA ALA A 151 2.86 3.74 -17.04
C ALA A 151 1.64 3.66 -16.10
N ASN A 152 0.83 4.72 -16.06
CA ASN A 152 -0.37 4.75 -15.23
C ASN A 152 -1.43 3.74 -15.68
N LYS A 153 -1.62 3.56 -16.99
CA LYS A 153 -2.50 2.49 -17.52
C LYS A 153 -1.95 1.11 -17.13
N LEU A 154 -0.68 0.84 -17.41
CA LEU A 154 -0.04 -0.45 -17.15
C LEU A 154 -0.05 -0.82 -15.66
N ALA A 155 0.11 0.15 -14.75
CA ALA A 155 0.11 -0.10 -13.31
C ALA A 155 -1.26 -0.52 -12.75
N LYS A 156 -2.35 -0.35 -13.52
CA LYS A 156 -3.67 -0.90 -13.18
C LYS A 156 -3.74 -2.42 -13.42
N TYR A 157 -2.92 -2.95 -14.33
CA TYR A 157 -2.94 -4.36 -14.71
C TYR A 157 -1.79 -5.12 -14.03
N ASN A 158 -2.08 -6.30 -13.49
CA ASN A 158 -1.09 -7.08 -12.73
C ASN A 158 -0.02 -7.75 -13.62
N ALA A 159 -0.06 -7.56 -14.95
CA ALA A 159 0.62 -8.43 -15.91
C ALA A 159 1.87 -7.84 -16.61
N HIS A 160 2.22 -6.55 -16.43
CA HIS A 160 3.22 -5.89 -17.29
C HIS A 160 4.33 -5.13 -16.56
N ASN A 161 4.87 -5.72 -15.48
CA ASN A 161 6.02 -5.13 -14.76
C ASN A 161 7.25 -4.96 -15.66
N GLY A 162 7.43 -5.82 -16.68
CA GLY A 162 8.56 -5.74 -17.59
C GLY A 162 8.62 -4.45 -18.42
N VAL A 163 7.47 -3.99 -18.93
CA VAL A 163 7.40 -2.71 -19.67
C VAL A 163 7.57 -1.54 -18.71
N LEU A 164 6.91 -1.56 -17.55
CA LEU A 164 7.06 -0.50 -16.54
C LEU A 164 8.50 -0.33 -16.05
N SER A 165 9.22 -1.45 -15.82
CA SER A 165 10.63 -1.40 -15.47
C SER A 165 11.45 -0.82 -16.63
N ALA A 166 11.18 -1.22 -17.87
CA ALA A 166 11.87 -0.69 -19.04
C ALA A 166 11.61 0.81 -19.27
N ILE A 167 10.40 1.30 -18.98
CA ILE A 167 10.08 2.75 -18.97
C ILE A 167 10.95 3.45 -17.93
N ALA A 168 11.02 2.91 -16.72
CA ALA A 168 11.81 3.50 -15.64
C ALA A 168 13.32 3.50 -15.97
N ASP A 169 13.83 2.42 -16.58
CA ASP A 169 15.22 2.34 -17.04
C ASP A 169 15.51 3.35 -18.16
N ALA A 170 14.61 3.51 -19.12
CA ALA A 170 14.74 4.51 -20.18
C ALA A 170 14.75 5.95 -19.62
N LEU A 171 13.82 6.29 -18.73
CA LEU A 171 13.79 7.60 -18.08
C LEU A 171 15.02 7.87 -17.21
N GLN A 172 15.60 6.83 -16.62
CA GLN A 172 16.84 6.95 -15.85
C GLN A 172 18.06 7.21 -16.76
N ARG A 173 18.06 6.69 -17.99
CA ARG A 173 19.10 7.00 -19.00
C ARG A 173 18.95 8.42 -19.55
N HIS A 174 17.71 8.88 -19.75
CA HIS A 174 17.36 10.18 -20.32
C HIS A 174 16.78 11.14 -19.27
N GLN A 175 17.51 11.37 -18.17
CA GLN A 175 17.03 12.16 -17.03
C GLN A 175 16.69 13.61 -17.39
N GLU A 176 17.35 14.19 -18.39
CA GLU A 176 17.06 15.54 -18.87
C GLU A 176 15.64 15.69 -19.42
N ARG A 177 15.02 14.58 -19.86
CA ARG A 177 13.62 14.57 -20.30
C ARG A 177 12.63 14.70 -19.16
N VAL A 178 13.02 14.27 -17.95
CA VAL A 178 12.17 14.41 -16.75
C VAL A 178 11.85 15.87 -16.46
N ASN A 179 12.75 16.80 -16.81
CA ASN A 179 12.56 18.25 -16.60
C ASN A 179 11.40 18.84 -17.41
N ARG A 180 10.90 18.11 -18.42
CA ARG A 180 9.74 18.55 -19.23
C ARG A 180 8.41 18.15 -18.63
N TYR A 181 8.38 17.25 -17.64
CA TYR A 181 7.14 16.78 -17.06
C TYR A 181 6.48 17.83 -16.15
N ASN A 182 5.15 17.84 -16.20
CA ASN A 182 4.31 18.61 -15.29
C ASN A 182 3.99 17.82 -14.00
N SER A 183 3.34 18.48 -13.04
CA SER A 183 3.02 17.91 -11.72
C SER A 183 2.21 16.61 -11.80
N ARG A 184 1.27 16.52 -12.75
CA ARG A 184 0.42 15.34 -12.95
C ARG A 184 1.22 14.16 -13.49
N GLU A 185 2.06 14.39 -14.49
CA GLU A 185 2.91 13.36 -15.12
C GLU A 185 3.91 12.78 -14.12
N ILE A 186 4.55 13.62 -13.30
CA ILE A 186 5.45 13.20 -12.23
C ILE A 186 4.71 12.32 -11.22
N ALA A 187 3.56 12.78 -10.73
CA ALA A 187 2.77 12.03 -9.75
C ALA A 187 2.28 10.69 -10.32
N MET A 188 1.88 10.66 -11.60
CA MET A 188 1.48 9.44 -12.30
C MET A 188 2.63 8.42 -12.40
N LEU A 189 3.82 8.85 -12.83
CA LEU A 189 5.00 7.98 -12.91
C LEU A 189 5.37 7.42 -11.54
N LEU A 190 5.54 8.30 -10.54
CA LEU A 190 5.91 7.91 -9.18
C LEU A 190 4.92 6.91 -8.59
N HIS A 191 3.63 7.22 -8.64
CA HIS A 191 2.57 6.34 -8.13
C HIS A 191 2.56 4.99 -8.86
N SER A 192 2.71 4.99 -10.19
CA SER A 192 2.70 3.76 -11.00
C SER A 192 3.87 2.83 -10.67
N LEU A 193 5.07 3.39 -10.57
CA LEU A 193 6.28 2.63 -10.25
C LEU A 193 6.22 2.11 -8.81
N ALA A 194 5.80 2.95 -7.86
CA ALA A 194 5.66 2.55 -6.46
C ALA A 194 4.59 1.46 -6.25
N LYS A 195 3.42 1.59 -6.91
CA LYS A 195 2.34 0.58 -6.89
C LYS A 195 2.80 -0.79 -7.37
N ARG A 196 3.80 -0.84 -8.26
CA ARG A 196 4.38 -2.09 -8.77
C ARG A 196 5.70 -2.47 -8.08
N ARG A 197 6.05 -1.77 -6.99
CA ARG A 197 7.29 -1.96 -6.21
C ARG A 197 8.57 -1.82 -7.05
N ILE A 198 8.53 -1.03 -8.13
CA ILE A 198 9.69 -0.77 -9.00
C ILE A 198 10.50 0.37 -8.40
N LYS A 199 11.58 0.00 -7.69
CA LYS A 199 12.46 0.95 -7.01
C LYS A 199 13.66 1.35 -7.89
N LYS A 200 13.52 2.47 -8.62
CA LYS A 200 14.60 3.10 -9.40
C LYS A 200 15.04 4.40 -8.74
N ARG A 201 15.94 4.31 -7.77
CA ARG A 201 16.29 5.43 -6.86
C ARG A 201 16.78 6.68 -7.59
N VAL A 202 17.62 6.52 -8.62
CA VAL A 202 18.13 7.66 -9.41
C VAL A 202 16.99 8.38 -10.12
N LEU A 203 16.07 7.64 -10.74
CA LEU A 203 14.87 8.22 -11.35
C LEU A 203 13.94 8.89 -10.31
N PHE A 204 13.71 8.25 -9.16
CA PHE A 204 12.93 8.86 -8.07
C PHE A 204 13.56 10.18 -7.59
N ASN A 205 14.89 10.24 -7.52
CA ASN A 205 15.59 11.47 -7.18
C ASN A 205 15.39 12.56 -8.23
N ALA A 206 15.52 12.23 -9.52
CA ALA A 206 15.29 13.16 -10.61
C ALA A 206 13.84 13.68 -10.64
N LEU A 207 12.85 12.79 -10.49
CA LEU A 207 11.44 13.15 -10.39
C LEU A 207 11.14 13.99 -9.14
N GLY A 208 11.80 13.70 -8.01
CA GLY A 208 11.69 14.47 -6.78
C GLY A 208 12.27 15.88 -6.91
N ASN A 209 13.44 16.02 -7.54
CA ASN A 209 14.04 17.33 -7.83
C ASN A 209 13.15 18.15 -8.75
N ARG A 210 12.63 17.53 -9.81
CA ARG A 210 11.68 18.19 -10.69
C ARG A 210 10.40 18.60 -9.95
N ALA A 211 9.88 17.75 -9.07
CA ALA A 211 8.71 18.08 -8.24
C ALA A 211 8.97 19.31 -7.34
N LEU A 212 10.18 19.45 -6.79
CA LEU A 212 10.57 20.63 -6.01
C LEU A 212 10.51 21.91 -6.84
N GLU A 213 10.99 21.87 -8.09
CA GLU A 213 11.00 23.04 -8.99
C GLU A 213 9.60 23.56 -9.33
N ILE A 214 8.62 22.66 -9.46
CA ILE A 214 7.24 23.00 -9.89
C ILE A 214 6.19 22.76 -8.80
N MET A 215 6.61 22.70 -7.53
CA MET A 215 5.73 22.44 -6.39
C MET A 215 4.47 23.33 -6.34
N PRO A 216 4.52 24.64 -6.72
CA PRO A 216 3.31 25.47 -6.77
C PRO A 216 2.20 24.94 -7.69
N ASP A 217 2.52 24.12 -8.69
CA ASP A 217 1.56 23.54 -9.64
C ASP A 217 0.98 22.21 -9.14
N PHE A 218 1.38 21.72 -7.97
CA PHE A 218 0.85 20.49 -7.41
C PHE A 218 -0.55 20.73 -6.83
N ASN A 219 -1.49 19.91 -7.27
CA ASN A 219 -2.84 19.82 -6.69
C ASN A 219 -2.90 18.74 -5.58
N PRO A 220 -4.02 18.61 -4.84
CA PRO A 220 -4.15 17.64 -3.74
C PRO A 220 -3.77 16.20 -4.11
N GLN A 221 -4.18 15.76 -5.30
CA GLN A 221 -3.89 14.42 -5.80
C GLN A 221 -2.39 14.25 -6.11
N CYS A 222 -1.74 15.26 -6.69
CA CYS A 222 -0.30 15.21 -6.99
C CYS A 222 0.53 15.16 -5.70
N VAL A 223 0.16 15.93 -4.68
CA VAL A 223 0.80 15.90 -3.35
C VAL A 223 0.68 14.50 -2.74
N ALA A 224 -0.55 14.00 -2.63
CA ALA A 224 -0.84 12.71 -2.00
C ALA A 224 -0.15 11.55 -2.73
N ASN A 225 -0.22 11.51 -4.07
CA ASN A 225 0.36 10.43 -4.87
C ASN A 225 1.89 10.43 -4.82
N THR A 226 2.51 11.61 -4.89
CA THR A 226 3.96 11.76 -4.78
C THR A 226 4.44 11.31 -3.40
N ALA A 227 3.84 11.82 -2.32
CA ALA A 227 4.18 11.40 -0.96
C ALA A 227 4.02 9.89 -0.77
N TRP A 228 2.86 9.35 -1.19
CA TRP A 228 2.56 7.93 -1.12
C TRP A 228 3.58 7.08 -1.87
N ALA A 229 4.04 7.50 -3.05
CA ALA A 229 4.98 6.75 -3.84
C ALA A 229 6.36 6.61 -3.15
N PHE A 230 6.88 7.69 -2.58
CA PHE A 230 8.14 7.67 -1.83
C PHE A 230 8.02 6.81 -0.56
N ALA A 231 6.93 6.96 0.19
CA ALA A 231 6.63 6.16 1.37
C ALA A 231 6.52 4.67 1.06
N THR A 232 5.78 4.30 0.01
CA THR A 232 5.57 2.90 -0.41
C THR A 232 6.86 2.16 -0.76
N LEU A 233 7.91 2.88 -1.17
CA LEU A 233 9.22 2.30 -1.51
C LEU A 233 10.27 2.49 -0.40
N SER A 234 9.86 3.00 0.77
CA SER A 234 10.74 3.34 1.89
C SER A 234 11.90 4.26 1.47
N ILE A 235 11.61 5.25 0.61
CA ILE A 235 12.56 6.26 0.15
C ILE A 235 12.32 7.55 0.94
N GLN A 236 13.32 7.97 1.70
CA GLN A 236 13.30 9.24 2.42
C GLN A 236 13.88 10.35 1.54
N ASN A 237 13.10 11.41 1.30
CA ASN A 237 13.56 12.63 0.66
C ASN A 237 13.03 13.82 1.48
N ARG A 238 13.80 14.24 2.50
CA ARG A 238 13.36 15.26 3.47
C ARG A 238 13.01 16.60 2.81
N PRO A 239 13.81 17.17 1.89
CA PRO A 239 13.44 18.40 1.18
C PRO A 239 12.09 18.29 0.47
N LEU A 240 11.86 17.17 -0.23
CA LEU A 240 10.60 16.93 -0.92
C LEU A 240 9.42 16.83 0.05
N PHE A 241 9.55 16.07 1.15
CA PHE A 241 8.47 15.96 2.15
C PHE A 241 8.17 17.29 2.84
N ASN A 242 9.18 18.13 3.09
CA ASN A 242 8.96 19.48 3.61
C ASN A 242 8.15 20.33 2.63
N ALA A 243 8.54 20.34 1.34
CA ALA A 243 7.84 21.09 0.30
C ALA A 243 6.41 20.57 0.07
N LEU A 244 6.21 19.25 0.04
CA LEU A 244 4.89 18.63 -0.05
C LEU A 244 4.01 18.98 1.14
N GLY A 245 4.59 19.06 2.35
CA GLY A 245 3.87 19.43 3.57
C GLY A 245 3.41 20.88 3.56
N SER A 246 4.32 21.81 3.20
CA SER A 246 3.96 23.23 3.01
C SER A 246 2.89 23.39 1.94
N ARG A 247 3.05 22.71 0.79
CA ARG A 247 2.05 22.75 -0.26
C ARG A 247 0.71 22.19 0.20
N ALA A 248 0.70 21.05 0.90
CA ALA A 248 -0.52 20.46 1.43
C ALA A 248 -1.29 21.44 2.33
N LEU A 249 -0.60 22.21 3.17
CA LEU A 249 -1.22 23.23 4.03
C LEU A 249 -1.88 24.35 3.21
N GLU A 250 -1.24 24.82 2.13
CA GLU A 250 -1.79 25.87 1.26
C GLU A 250 -3.10 25.45 0.56
N ILE A 251 -3.20 24.19 0.16
CA ILE A 251 -4.31 23.66 -0.66
C ILE A 251 -5.20 22.66 0.08
N ILE A 252 -5.13 22.63 1.41
CA ILE A 252 -5.79 21.62 2.25
C ILE A 252 -7.31 21.56 2.05
N SER A 253 -7.94 22.69 1.77
CA SER A 253 -9.38 22.79 1.49
C SER A 253 -9.81 22.02 0.23
N GLY A 254 -8.89 21.75 -0.69
CA GLY A 254 -9.14 20.94 -1.89
C GLY A 254 -8.96 19.43 -1.68
N PHE A 255 -8.48 18.98 -0.51
CA PHE A 255 -8.25 17.57 -0.27
C PHE A 255 -9.57 16.83 -0.10
N ASN A 256 -9.72 15.68 -0.77
CA ASN A 256 -10.77 14.71 -0.47
C ASN A 256 -10.27 13.69 0.59
N PRO A 257 -11.13 12.79 1.10
CA PRO A 257 -10.71 11.81 2.11
C PRO A 257 -9.53 10.92 1.69
N GLN A 258 -9.45 10.59 0.40
CA GLN A 258 -8.34 9.80 -0.13
C GLN A 258 -7.02 10.58 -0.08
N ASN A 259 -7.04 11.88 -0.40
CA ASN A 259 -5.86 12.74 -0.30
C ASN A 259 -5.41 12.90 1.16
N VAL A 260 -6.35 13.09 2.08
CA VAL A 260 -6.07 13.17 3.53
C VAL A 260 -5.38 11.89 4.00
N ALA A 261 -6.00 10.74 3.76
CA ALA A 261 -5.51 9.46 4.22
C ALA A 261 -4.14 9.10 3.60
N ASN A 262 -3.97 9.28 2.29
CA ASN A 262 -2.71 8.97 1.61
C ASN A 262 -1.56 9.89 2.09
N THR A 263 -1.84 11.17 2.31
CA THR A 263 -0.82 12.13 2.77
C THR A 263 -0.43 11.83 4.21
N ALA A 264 -1.41 11.66 5.12
CA ALA A 264 -1.16 11.29 6.51
C ALA A 264 -0.34 9.99 6.60
N TRP A 265 -0.79 8.94 5.90
CA TRP A 265 -0.11 7.64 5.88
C TRP A 265 1.31 7.75 5.32
N ALA A 266 1.53 8.52 4.25
CA ALA A 266 2.84 8.68 3.66
C ALA A 266 3.83 9.34 4.62
N PHE A 267 3.44 10.49 5.21
CA PHE A 267 4.27 11.21 6.17
C PHE A 267 4.60 10.36 7.40
N ALA A 268 3.61 9.65 7.93
CA ALA A 268 3.80 8.74 9.04
C ALA A 268 4.74 7.57 8.70
N THR A 269 4.56 6.96 7.53
CA THR A 269 5.39 5.83 7.07
C THR A 269 6.86 6.21 6.95
N VAL A 270 7.17 7.41 6.43
CA VAL A 270 8.55 7.91 6.32
C VAL A 270 9.04 8.63 7.59
N SER A 271 8.32 8.49 8.71
CA SER A 271 8.70 9.04 10.00
C SER A 271 8.91 10.57 9.98
N VAL A 272 8.13 11.29 9.16
CA VAL A 272 8.15 12.76 9.11
C VAL A 272 7.04 13.29 10.00
N GLU A 273 7.44 13.88 11.13
CA GLU A 273 6.55 14.54 12.07
C GLU A 273 6.37 16.00 11.69
N ASN A 274 5.13 16.39 11.38
CA ASN A 274 4.76 17.78 11.09
C ASN A 274 3.42 18.08 11.76
N LEU A 275 3.47 18.58 12.99
CA LEU A 275 2.28 18.79 13.83
C LEU A 275 1.24 19.70 13.14
N ALA A 276 1.69 20.77 12.46
CA ALA A 276 0.80 21.68 11.74
C ALA A 276 0.05 20.95 10.61
N LEU A 277 0.75 20.14 9.83
CA LEU A 277 0.15 19.33 8.77
C LEU A 277 -0.83 18.29 9.33
N PHE A 278 -0.46 17.56 10.38
CA PHE A 278 -1.35 16.55 10.97
C PHE A 278 -2.60 17.18 11.59
N ASN A 279 -2.50 18.34 12.22
CA ASN A 279 -3.66 19.12 12.65
C ASN A 279 -4.57 19.52 11.47
N ALA A 280 -3.99 20.02 10.37
CA ALA A 280 -4.76 20.42 9.19
C ALA A 280 -5.44 19.20 8.52
N LEU A 281 -4.74 18.08 8.39
CA LEU A 281 -5.27 16.82 7.86
C LEU A 281 -6.38 16.27 8.75
N ALA A 282 -6.26 16.37 10.07
CA ALA A 282 -7.29 15.91 10.99
C ALA A 282 -8.59 16.72 10.88
N ASN A 283 -8.49 18.05 10.88
CA ASN A 283 -9.65 18.91 10.67
C ASN A 283 -10.31 18.67 9.31
N ARG A 284 -9.51 18.57 8.23
CA ARG A 284 -10.02 18.29 6.89
C ARG A 284 -10.65 16.90 6.77
N GLY A 285 -10.10 15.92 7.49
CA GLY A 285 -10.64 14.58 7.60
C GLY A 285 -12.04 14.57 8.21
N VAL A 286 -12.28 15.39 9.24
CA VAL A 286 -13.61 15.58 9.84
C VAL A 286 -14.57 16.28 8.87
N GLU A 287 -14.14 17.33 8.18
CA GLU A 287 -14.97 18.05 7.19
C GLU A 287 -15.48 17.14 6.06
N THR A 288 -14.67 16.17 5.65
CA THR A 288 -14.96 15.27 4.51
C THR A 288 -15.37 13.86 4.95
N ILE A 289 -15.64 13.67 6.25
CA ILE A 289 -15.75 12.33 6.84
C ILE A 289 -16.90 11.49 6.28
N SER A 290 -17.98 12.12 5.82
CA SER A 290 -19.13 11.44 5.21
C SER A 290 -18.79 10.69 3.91
N GLU A 291 -17.75 11.11 3.20
CA GLU A 291 -17.24 10.50 1.96
C GLU A 291 -16.12 9.48 2.22
N SER A 292 -15.64 9.36 3.46
CA SER A 292 -14.56 8.43 3.80
C SER A 292 -15.02 6.97 3.71
N ASN A 293 -14.16 6.09 3.21
CA ASN A 293 -14.39 4.65 3.21
C ASN A 293 -13.53 3.99 4.30
N PRO A 294 -13.67 2.66 4.53
CA PRO A 294 -12.92 1.95 5.57
C PRO A 294 -11.41 2.20 5.52
N GLN A 295 -10.84 2.22 4.31
CA GLN A 295 -9.42 2.44 4.09
C GLN A 295 -8.98 3.85 4.44
N HIS A 296 -9.77 4.88 4.10
CA HIS A 296 -9.44 6.26 4.41
C HIS A 296 -9.38 6.48 5.93
N VAL A 297 -10.35 5.93 6.66
CA VAL A 297 -10.46 6.03 8.11
C VAL A 297 -9.29 5.31 8.78
N ALA A 298 -9.07 4.04 8.45
CA ALA A 298 -8.02 3.22 9.04
C ALA A 298 -6.62 3.80 8.80
N ASN A 299 -6.30 4.20 7.56
CA ASN A 299 -4.99 4.77 7.23
C ASN A 299 -4.72 6.08 7.97
N THR A 300 -5.73 6.93 8.12
CA THR A 300 -5.60 8.23 8.82
C THR A 300 -5.33 8.00 10.31
N MET A 301 -6.10 7.11 10.95
CA MET A 301 -5.95 6.77 12.37
C MET A 301 -4.61 6.09 12.68
N TRP A 302 -4.18 5.16 11.83
CA TRP A 302 -2.86 4.56 11.94
C TRP A 302 -1.76 5.60 11.80
N ALA A 303 -1.88 6.51 10.84
CA ALA A 303 -0.91 7.56 10.63
C ALA A 303 -0.74 8.44 11.86
N PHE A 304 -1.84 8.86 12.49
CA PHE A 304 -1.80 9.66 13.72
C PHE A 304 -1.06 8.93 14.84
N SER A 305 -1.34 7.63 15.00
CA SER A 305 -0.65 6.79 15.98
C SER A 305 0.86 6.71 15.71
N ALA A 306 1.24 6.48 14.46
CA ALA A 306 2.63 6.28 14.06
C ALA A 306 3.50 7.54 14.21
N VAL A 307 2.92 8.74 14.08
CA VAL A 307 3.61 10.01 14.38
C VAL A 307 3.31 10.54 15.79
N ARG A 308 2.61 9.77 16.61
CA ARG A 308 2.21 10.15 17.98
C ARG A 308 1.43 11.47 18.04
N PHE A 309 0.62 11.73 17.02
CA PHE A 309 -0.31 12.83 16.99
C PHE A 309 -1.56 12.46 17.80
N ASP A 310 -1.75 13.09 18.95
CA ASP A 310 -2.94 12.92 19.80
C ASP A 310 -4.02 13.96 19.43
N PRO A 311 -5.07 13.56 18.69
CA PRO A 311 -6.14 14.49 18.29
C PRO A 311 -7.03 14.89 19.48
N ASP A 312 -7.72 16.02 19.35
CA ASP A 312 -8.77 16.44 20.28
C ASP A 312 -9.98 15.47 20.29
N ASP A 313 -10.81 15.54 21.34
CA ASP A 313 -11.95 14.64 21.51
C ASP A 313 -12.98 14.74 20.37
N ARG A 314 -13.16 15.92 19.78
CA ARG A 314 -14.08 16.11 18.65
C ARG A 314 -13.62 15.30 17.43
N ILE A 315 -12.32 15.30 17.14
CA ILE A 315 -11.76 14.49 16.05
C ILE A 315 -11.87 13.01 16.38
N VAL A 316 -11.55 12.59 17.62
CA VAL A 316 -11.71 11.19 18.05
C VAL A 316 -13.16 10.74 17.88
N GLU A 317 -14.12 11.52 18.37
CA GLU A 317 -15.56 11.21 18.29
C GLU A 317 -16.04 11.07 16.85
N ALA A 318 -15.68 12.01 15.97
CA ALA A 318 -16.06 11.96 14.56
C ALA A 318 -15.48 10.72 13.86
N MET A 319 -14.20 10.43 14.13
CA MET A 319 -13.46 9.33 13.53
C MET A 319 -13.96 7.96 14.03
N VAL A 320 -14.18 7.79 15.34
CA VAL A 320 -14.80 6.56 15.90
C VAL A 320 -16.23 6.41 15.40
N GLY A 321 -17.04 7.48 15.39
CA GLY A 321 -18.41 7.44 14.88
C GLY A 321 -18.47 6.97 13.43
N ARG A 322 -17.55 7.43 12.59
CA ARG A 322 -17.44 6.95 11.21
C ARG A 322 -17.01 5.48 11.12
N THR A 323 -16.07 5.04 11.95
CA THR A 323 -15.72 3.61 12.07
C THR A 323 -16.93 2.77 12.44
N CYS A 324 -17.72 3.18 13.44
CA CYS A 324 -18.92 2.47 13.87
C CYS A 324 -19.96 2.34 12.74
N PHE A 325 -20.17 3.42 11.97
CA PHE A 325 -21.05 3.41 10.80
C PHE A 325 -20.58 2.40 9.75
N LEU A 326 -19.30 2.44 9.36
CA LEU A 326 -18.74 1.56 8.33
C LEU A 326 -18.59 0.10 8.78
N TYR A 327 -18.40 -0.13 10.08
CA TYR A 327 -18.28 -1.47 10.64
C TYR A 327 -19.57 -2.25 10.50
N SER A 328 -20.71 -1.58 10.65
CA SER A 328 -22.04 -2.19 10.53
C SER A 328 -22.33 -2.72 9.12
N ASP A 329 -21.65 -2.19 8.10
CA ASP A 329 -21.72 -2.63 6.70
C ASP A 329 -20.77 -3.81 6.39
N GLY A 330 -19.89 -4.17 7.33
CA GLY A 330 -18.96 -5.30 7.17
C GLY A 330 -17.82 -5.06 6.18
N SER A 331 -17.53 -3.81 5.80
CA SER A 331 -16.60 -3.46 4.72
C SER A 331 -15.12 -3.26 5.15
N PHE A 332 -14.77 -3.55 6.41
CA PHE A 332 -13.39 -3.54 6.88
C PHE A 332 -12.67 -4.87 6.58
N SER A 333 -11.44 -4.79 6.04
CA SER A 333 -10.51 -5.92 5.94
C SER A 333 -9.71 -6.09 7.23
N ASP A 334 -9.05 -7.24 7.41
CA ASP A 334 -8.17 -7.46 8.56
C ASP A 334 -7.08 -6.39 8.70
N GLU A 335 -6.51 -5.93 7.59
CA GLU A 335 -5.53 -4.84 7.57
C GLU A 335 -6.09 -3.57 8.21
N HIS A 336 -7.31 -3.19 7.84
CA HIS A 336 -7.94 -2.00 8.39
C HIS A 336 -8.31 -2.20 9.87
N LEU A 337 -8.79 -3.38 10.26
CA LEU A 337 -9.13 -3.69 11.65
C LEU A 337 -7.88 -3.65 12.56
N VAL A 338 -6.72 -4.10 12.07
CA VAL A 338 -5.44 -3.97 12.76
C VAL A 338 -5.08 -2.50 12.96
N GLN A 339 -5.18 -1.68 11.92
CA GLN A 339 -4.89 -0.24 12.01
C GLN A 339 -5.80 0.47 13.04
N LEU A 340 -7.09 0.12 13.07
CA LEU A 340 -8.04 0.62 14.07
C LEU A 340 -7.69 0.18 15.49
N HIS A 341 -7.28 -1.09 15.66
CA HIS A 341 -6.80 -1.61 16.94
C HIS A 341 -5.60 -0.82 17.45
N LEU A 342 -4.61 -0.59 16.59
CA LEU A 342 -3.40 0.17 16.96
C LEU A 342 -3.73 1.60 17.37
N TRP A 343 -4.68 2.25 16.69
CA TRP A 343 -5.14 3.57 17.10
C TRP A 343 -5.88 3.55 18.44
N ARG A 344 -6.76 2.56 18.68
CA ARG A 344 -7.42 2.36 19.98
C ARG A 344 -6.41 2.23 21.13
N LEU A 345 -5.34 1.46 20.94
CA LEU A 345 -4.25 1.36 21.94
C LEU A 345 -3.52 2.70 22.15
N PHE A 346 -3.33 3.47 21.07
CA PHE A 346 -2.66 4.77 21.10
C PHE A 346 -3.46 5.86 21.81
N VAL A 347 -4.72 6.10 21.42
CA VAL A 347 -5.58 7.15 22.03
C VAL A 347 -6.09 6.77 23.42
N GLY A 348 -5.98 5.48 23.77
CA GLY A 348 -6.44 4.92 25.02
C GLY A 348 -7.75 4.17 24.85
N GLU A 349 -7.75 2.93 25.34
CA GLU A 349 -8.86 1.99 25.21
C GLU A 349 -10.17 2.58 25.74
N SER A 350 -10.17 3.11 26.95
CA SER A 350 -11.36 3.73 27.55
C SER A 350 -11.88 4.93 26.75
N ARG A 351 -10.99 5.75 26.19
CA ARG A 351 -11.37 6.93 25.39
C ARG A 351 -12.10 6.49 24.12
N PHE A 352 -11.53 5.53 23.39
CA PHE A 352 -12.15 4.95 22.20
C PHE A 352 -13.45 4.22 22.52
N ASP A 353 -13.42 3.31 23.49
CA ASP A 353 -14.53 2.44 23.87
C ASP A 353 -15.74 3.24 24.34
N SER A 354 -15.52 4.30 25.12
CA SER A 354 -16.61 5.16 25.58
C SER A 354 -17.39 5.80 24.42
N VAL A 355 -16.73 6.10 23.31
CA VAL A 355 -17.40 6.65 22.13
C VAL A 355 -18.19 5.55 21.45
N VAL A 356 -17.60 4.36 21.26
CA VAL A 356 -18.29 3.19 20.68
C VAL A 356 -19.57 2.88 21.47
N ASP A 357 -19.51 2.84 22.79
CA ASP A 357 -20.67 2.59 23.65
C ASP A 357 -21.78 3.65 23.50
N ARG A 358 -21.42 4.90 23.20
CA ARG A 358 -22.39 5.99 22.98
C ARG A 358 -23.00 5.97 21.57
N VAL A 359 -22.22 5.63 20.54
CA VAL A 359 -22.59 5.91 19.14
C VAL A 359 -22.81 4.65 18.29
N CYS A 360 -22.33 3.48 18.73
CA CYS A 360 -22.43 2.24 17.98
C CYS A 360 -23.57 1.36 18.49
N HIS A 361 -24.31 0.76 17.57
CA HIS A 361 -25.29 -0.29 17.91
C HIS A 361 -24.64 -1.63 18.22
N VAL A 362 -23.40 -1.85 17.76
CA VAL A 362 -22.62 -3.05 18.06
C VAL A 362 -21.94 -2.86 19.40
N LYS A 363 -22.05 -3.85 20.28
CA LYS A 363 -21.35 -3.83 21.57
C LYS A 363 -19.83 -3.72 21.36
N THR A 364 -19.20 -2.89 22.18
CA THR A 364 -17.75 -2.61 22.08
C THR A 364 -16.91 -3.88 22.17
N ASP A 365 -17.26 -4.84 23.02
CA ASP A 365 -16.56 -6.11 23.17
C ASP A 365 -16.54 -6.95 21.87
N VAL A 366 -17.63 -6.94 21.11
CA VAL A 366 -17.75 -7.62 19.82
C VAL A 366 -16.92 -6.93 18.75
N MET A 367 -16.88 -5.60 18.73
CA MET A 367 -16.05 -4.86 17.78
C MET A 367 -14.56 -5.05 18.08
N VAL A 368 -14.17 -4.90 19.35
CA VAL A 368 -12.78 -5.00 19.80
C VAL A 368 -12.28 -6.45 19.75
N SER A 369 -13.13 -7.47 19.91
CA SER A 369 -12.72 -8.86 19.67
C SER A 369 -12.32 -9.08 18.21
N ARG A 370 -13.09 -8.54 17.25
CA ARG A 370 -12.72 -8.61 15.83
C ARG A 370 -11.40 -7.91 15.52
N PHE A 371 -11.13 -6.77 16.15
CA PHE A 371 -9.86 -6.05 16.04
C PHE A 371 -8.69 -6.93 16.49
N ARG A 372 -8.82 -7.56 17.65
CA ARG A 372 -7.80 -8.48 18.21
C ARG A 372 -7.65 -9.76 17.40
N ASP A 373 -8.73 -10.30 16.85
CA ASP A 373 -8.70 -11.49 16.00
C ASP A 373 -7.97 -11.20 14.67
N ALA A 374 -8.23 -10.03 14.07
CA ALA A 374 -7.52 -9.58 12.87
C ALA A 374 -6.02 -9.36 13.14
N MET A 375 -5.67 -8.78 14.28
CA MET A 375 -4.28 -8.65 14.75
C MET A 375 -3.61 -10.02 14.87
N SER A 376 -4.29 -10.98 15.51
CA SER A 376 -3.77 -12.33 15.70
C SER A 376 -3.53 -13.05 14.36
N ARG A 377 -4.47 -12.97 13.41
CA ARG A 377 -4.31 -13.57 12.07
C ARG A 377 -3.17 -12.93 11.27
N THR A 378 -2.99 -11.62 11.41
CA THR A 378 -1.98 -10.87 10.63
C THR A 378 -0.56 -11.10 11.15
N MET A 379 -0.40 -11.24 12.47
CA MET A 379 0.93 -11.32 13.12
C MET A 379 1.54 -12.74 13.13
N GLN A 380 0.79 -13.78 12.74
CA GLN A 380 1.23 -15.18 12.78
C GLN A 380 2.13 -15.62 11.60
N LEU A 381 2.53 -14.73 10.69
CA LEU A 381 2.90 -15.18 9.34
C LEU A 381 4.38 -15.23 8.95
N HIS A 382 5.35 -14.68 9.68
CA HIS A 382 6.75 -14.75 9.21
C HIS A 382 7.77 -14.76 10.36
N VAL A 383 8.60 -15.82 10.42
CA VAL A 383 9.87 -15.82 11.15
C VAL A 383 10.98 -15.55 10.14
N SER A 384 11.78 -14.51 10.35
CA SER A 384 12.92 -14.23 9.47
C SER A 384 14.12 -15.11 9.82
N ARG A 385 15.05 -15.33 8.87
CA ARG A 385 16.30 -16.06 9.16
C ARG A 385 17.08 -15.39 10.31
N MET A 386 17.23 -14.07 10.26
CA MET A 386 17.92 -13.29 11.29
C MET A 386 17.26 -13.44 12.65
N GLU A 387 15.92 -13.48 12.69
CA GLU A 387 15.17 -13.71 13.93
C GLU A 387 15.49 -15.07 14.55
N GLY A 388 15.53 -16.13 13.75
CA GLY A 388 15.96 -17.45 14.22
C GLY A 388 17.38 -17.43 14.78
N GLU A 389 18.33 -16.78 14.09
CA GLU A 389 19.72 -16.66 14.55
C GLU A 389 19.84 -15.90 15.89
N VAL A 390 19.07 -14.81 16.06
CA VAL A 390 19.03 -14.03 17.31
C VAL A 390 18.40 -14.85 18.45
N VAL A 391 17.29 -15.53 18.19
CA VAL A 391 16.62 -16.41 19.18
C VAL A 391 17.56 -17.55 19.62
N ASP A 392 18.29 -18.16 18.68
CA ASP A 392 19.26 -19.22 18.97
C ASP A 392 20.45 -18.70 19.80
N ALA A 393 20.91 -17.48 19.54
CA ALA A 393 21.94 -16.85 20.34
C ALA A 393 21.47 -16.53 21.77
N LEU A 394 20.28 -15.95 21.91
CA LEU A 394 19.67 -15.70 23.23
C LEU A 394 19.43 -17.02 23.99
N SER A 395 18.96 -18.07 23.34
CA SER A 395 18.69 -19.37 23.98
C SER A 395 19.94 -20.06 24.51
N ARG A 396 21.13 -19.71 24.02
CA ARG A 396 22.42 -20.16 24.57
C ARG A 396 22.84 -19.37 25.82
N MET A 397 22.33 -18.15 26.00
CA MET A 397 22.65 -17.28 27.13
C MET A 397 21.78 -17.56 28.36
N TYR A 398 20.60 -18.14 28.17
CA TYR A 398 19.60 -18.34 29.22
C TYR A 398 19.20 -19.81 29.39
N GLN A 399 18.59 -20.13 30.53
CA GLN A 399 18.06 -21.48 30.77
C GLN A 399 16.89 -21.80 29.81
N PRO A 400 16.68 -23.08 29.46
CA PRO A 400 15.57 -23.49 28.60
C PRO A 400 14.21 -22.94 29.06
N GLY A 401 13.43 -22.40 28.13
CA GLY A 401 12.10 -21.83 28.38
C GLY A 401 12.10 -20.39 28.93
N TYR A 402 13.26 -19.78 29.14
CA TYR A 402 13.36 -18.38 29.58
C TYR A 402 13.13 -17.38 28.43
N VAL A 403 13.65 -17.71 27.24
CA VAL A 403 13.44 -16.95 26.00
C VAL A 403 12.27 -17.57 25.23
N VAL A 404 11.32 -16.74 24.80
CA VAL A 404 10.15 -17.17 24.02
C VAL A 404 10.17 -16.46 22.67
N SER A 405 10.30 -17.21 21.59
CA SER A 405 10.22 -16.66 20.23
C SER A 405 8.76 -16.44 19.81
N GLY A 406 8.49 -15.37 19.06
CA GLY A 406 7.16 -15.06 18.53
C GLY A 406 6.11 -14.84 19.62
N TYR A 407 6.51 -14.24 20.75
CA TYR A 407 5.63 -14.07 21.90
C TYR A 407 4.53 -13.04 21.60
N ILE A 408 3.27 -13.47 21.61
CA ILE A 408 2.14 -12.56 21.42
C ILE A 408 1.89 -11.78 22.71
N CYS A 409 2.17 -10.48 22.69
CA CYS A 409 1.92 -9.56 23.80
C CYS A 409 0.41 -9.47 24.09
N PRO A 410 -0.09 -9.96 25.25
CA PRO A 410 -1.53 -10.02 25.50
C PRO A 410 -2.23 -8.66 25.52
N GLY A 411 -1.52 -7.60 25.93
CA GLY A 411 -2.06 -6.24 26.01
C GLY A 411 -2.21 -5.54 24.66
N THR A 412 -1.32 -5.83 23.70
CA THR A 412 -1.30 -5.12 22.40
C THR A 412 -1.70 -6.01 21.23
N GLY A 413 -1.47 -7.32 21.32
CA GLY A 413 -1.60 -8.29 20.24
C GLY A 413 -0.39 -8.33 19.30
N TYR A 414 0.66 -7.53 19.52
CA TYR A 414 1.89 -7.63 18.76
C TYR A 414 2.61 -8.96 19.02
N SER A 415 3.16 -9.56 17.97
CA SER A 415 4.20 -10.58 18.10
C SER A 415 5.52 -9.90 18.41
N ILE A 416 6.18 -10.30 19.50
CA ILE A 416 7.53 -9.94 19.87
C ILE A 416 8.46 -11.04 19.35
N ASP A 417 9.50 -10.66 18.61
CA ASP A 417 10.35 -11.60 17.87
C ASP A 417 11.07 -12.57 18.84
N ALA A 418 11.67 -12.02 19.90
CA ALA A 418 12.08 -12.79 21.08
C ALA A 418 11.75 -12.05 22.39
N ALA A 419 11.10 -12.73 23.33
CA ALA A 419 10.69 -12.15 24.61
C ALA A 419 11.38 -12.85 25.79
N LEU A 420 11.69 -12.05 26.82
CA LEU A 420 11.99 -12.51 28.17
C LEU A 420 10.82 -12.05 29.05
N PRO A 421 9.75 -12.86 29.20
CA PRO A 421 8.47 -12.38 29.71
C PRO A 421 8.48 -12.00 31.19
N LYS A 422 9.34 -12.65 32.00
CA LYS A 422 9.43 -12.38 33.45
C LYS A 422 9.93 -10.96 33.71
N GLU A 423 10.85 -10.50 32.89
CA GLU A 423 11.51 -9.20 32.96
C GLU A 423 10.81 -8.14 32.09
N ARG A 424 9.79 -8.56 31.33
CA ARG A 424 9.12 -7.77 30.28
C ARG A 424 10.13 -7.12 29.32
N ILE A 425 11.13 -7.89 28.88
CA ILE A 425 12.06 -7.45 27.83
C ILE A 425 11.59 -8.04 26.51
N ALA A 426 11.45 -7.18 25.50
CA ALA A 426 11.13 -7.54 24.14
C ALA A 426 12.33 -7.22 23.25
N VAL A 427 12.87 -8.25 22.63
CA VAL A 427 13.97 -8.16 21.67
C VAL A 427 13.36 -8.16 20.27
N GLU A 428 13.51 -7.02 19.59
CA GLU A 428 12.96 -6.76 18.26
C GLU A 428 14.09 -6.87 17.22
N VAL A 429 13.89 -7.74 16.23
CA VAL A 429 14.90 -8.07 15.21
C VAL A 429 14.61 -7.26 13.96
N ASN A 430 15.34 -6.16 13.80
CA ASN A 430 15.09 -5.17 12.76
C ASN A 430 15.93 -5.47 11.50
N GLY A 431 15.34 -6.21 10.57
CA GLY A 431 15.86 -6.37 9.20
C GLY A 431 15.87 -5.07 8.36
N PRO A 432 16.48 -5.07 7.17
CA PRO A 432 16.63 -3.87 6.32
C PRO A 432 15.32 -3.15 5.96
N MET A 433 14.20 -3.88 5.91
CA MET A 433 12.88 -3.33 5.55
C MET A 433 12.25 -2.47 6.64
N HIS A 434 12.73 -2.59 7.88
CA HIS A 434 12.27 -1.78 9.01
C HIS A 434 12.83 -0.35 8.97
N PHE A 435 13.77 -0.08 8.06
CA PHE A 435 14.43 1.20 7.93
C PHE A 435 14.12 1.90 6.61
N LEU A 436 14.19 3.22 6.66
CA LEU A 436 14.11 4.11 5.53
C LEU A 436 15.49 4.32 4.91
N ARG A 437 15.54 4.55 3.60
CA ARG A 437 16.78 4.86 2.88
C ARG A 437 16.73 6.25 2.27
N ASP A 438 17.80 7.01 2.48
CA ASP A 438 17.94 8.33 1.86
C ASP A 438 17.95 8.22 0.33
N CYS A 439 17.17 9.08 -0.33
CA CYS A 439 17.00 9.08 -1.77
C CYS A 439 18.32 9.29 -2.52
N CYS A 440 19.18 10.18 -2.02
CA CYS A 440 20.44 10.56 -2.69
C CYS A 440 21.59 9.58 -2.41
N SER A 441 21.76 9.17 -1.15
CA SER A 441 22.92 8.37 -0.70
C SER A 441 22.63 6.89 -0.56
N ASN A 442 21.35 6.45 -0.58
CA ASN A 442 20.91 5.08 -0.28
C ASN A 442 21.24 4.57 1.12
N ARG A 443 21.82 5.42 1.97
CA ARG A 443 22.17 5.07 3.35
C ARG A 443 20.90 4.84 4.15
N VAL A 444 20.99 3.87 5.05
CA VAL A 444 19.99 3.68 6.11
C VAL A 444 19.92 4.96 6.93
N THR A 445 18.71 5.39 7.29
CA THR A 445 18.49 6.65 7.99
C THR A 445 17.83 6.43 9.34
N SER A 446 16.52 6.17 9.33
CA SER A 446 15.73 5.95 10.53
C SER A 446 14.75 4.81 10.32
N MET A 447 14.26 4.27 11.43
CA MET A 447 13.18 3.30 11.44
C MET A 447 11.90 3.89 10.81
N ASN A 448 11.14 3.06 10.10
CA ASN A 448 9.87 3.44 9.48
C ASN A 448 8.76 3.64 10.53
N GLY A 449 7.65 4.27 10.15
CA GLY A 449 6.55 4.57 11.07
C GLY A 449 5.94 3.34 11.74
N ALA A 450 5.86 2.20 11.04
CA ALA A 450 5.28 0.97 11.57
C ALA A 450 6.11 0.39 12.71
N SER A 451 7.43 0.29 12.52
CA SER A 451 8.35 -0.20 13.55
C SER A 451 8.42 0.78 14.73
N ARG A 452 8.41 2.11 14.48
CA ARG A 452 8.34 3.11 15.56
C ARG A 452 7.06 3.00 16.38
N LEU A 453 5.92 2.72 15.74
CA LEU A 453 4.63 2.53 16.41
C LEU A 453 4.62 1.24 17.25
N LYS A 454 5.12 0.12 16.70
CA LYS A 454 5.25 -1.15 17.44
C LYS A 454 6.07 -0.94 18.70
N ARG A 455 7.26 -0.35 18.58
CA ARG A 455 8.14 -0.02 19.71
C ARG A 455 7.40 0.82 20.76
N TYR A 456 6.78 1.93 20.32
CA TYR A 456 6.05 2.82 21.23
C TYR A 456 4.92 2.12 22.00
N LEU A 457 4.11 1.32 21.32
CA LEU A 457 2.99 0.64 21.95
C LEU A 457 3.45 -0.47 22.90
N LEU A 458 4.51 -1.21 22.56
CA LEU A 458 5.08 -2.18 23.49
C LEU A 458 5.63 -1.49 24.75
N GLU A 459 6.38 -0.38 24.59
CA GLU A 459 6.86 0.44 25.71
C GLU A 459 5.72 0.96 26.58
N ARG A 460 4.67 1.52 25.97
CA ARG A 460 3.48 2.02 26.66
C ARG A 460 2.77 0.93 27.46
N TYR A 461 2.83 -0.32 27.01
CA TYR A 461 2.25 -1.48 27.71
C TYR A 461 3.28 -2.19 28.62
N GLY A 462 4.36 -1.50 28.97
CA GLY A 462 5.29 -1.89 30.03
C GLY A 462 6.39 -2.85 29.60
N TRP A 463 6.68 -2.94 28.30
CA TRP A 463 7.83 -3.69 27.78
C TRP A 463 9.06 -2.79 27.65
N ARG A 464 10.23 -3.36 27.93
CA ARG A 464 11.52 -2.73 27.67
C ARG A 464 12.06 -3.27 26.36
N ILE A 465 12.35 -2.39 25.39
CA ILE A 465 12.66 -2.80 24.03
C ILE A 465 14.16 -2.79 23.77
N VAL A 466 14.66 -3.93 23.30
CA VAL A 466 16.01 -4.15 22.81
C VAL A 466 15.94 -4.30 21.30
N ASP A 467 16.54 -3.37 20.57
CA ASP A 467 16.59 -3.44 19.10
C ASP A 467 17.87 -4.16 18.66
N VAL A 468 17.73 -5.27 17.92
CA VAL A 468 18.82 -5.94 17.21
C VAL A 468 18.74 -5.56 15.75
N ASN A 469 19.56 -4.59 15.35
CA ASN A 469 19.54 -4.03 13.99
C ASN A 469 20.43 -4.85 13.04
N PHE A 470 19.96 -5.08 11.81
CA PHE A 470 20.70 -5.86 10.83
C PHE A 470 22.12 -5.34 10.56
N GLU A 471 22.34 -4.03 10.54
CA GLU A 471 23.68 -3.47 10.29
C GLU A 471 24.69 -3.85 11.37
N ASP A 472 24.25 -4.02 12.62
CA ASP A 472 25.12 -4.42 13.73
C ASP A 472 25.23 -5.95 13.81
N TRP A 473 24.13 -6.65 13.54
CA TRP A 473 24.12 -8.12 13.47
C TRP A 473 25.03 -8.65 12.35
N ASP A 474 24.98 -8.06 11.16
CA ASP A 474 25.79 -8.47 10.01
C ASP A 474 27.31 -8.30 10.27
N LYS A 475 27.71 -7.33 11.10
CA LYS A 475 29.12 -7.12 11.49
C LYS A 475 29.70 -8.27 12.30
N THR A 476 28.86 -9.07 12.96
CA THR A 476 29.33 -10.27 13.69
C THR A 476 29.86 -11.36 12.76
N GLY A 477 29.56 -11.28 11.45
CA GLY A 477 30.01 -12.26 10.47
C GLY A 477 29.49 -13.68 10.71
N GLY A 478 28.45 -13.84 11.54
CA GLY A 478 27.95 -15.14 11.98
C GLY A 478 28.80 -15.81 13.07
N ASP A 479 29.79 -15.10 13.62
CA ASP A 479 30.59 -15.59 14.73
C ASP A 479 29.76 -15.67 16.01
N ARG A 480 29.81 -16.83 16.66
CA ARG A 480 28.95 -17.14 17.81
C ARG A 480 29.30 -16.35 19.06
N GLU A 481 30.58 -16.03 19.26
CA GLU A 481 31.03 -15.26 20.43
C GLU A 481 30.68 -13.79 20.22
N GLN A 482 30.94 -13.23 19.04
CA GLN A 482 30.58 -11.85 18.72
C GLN A 482 29.08 -11.59 18.77
N GLN A 483 28.24 -12.53 18.30
CA GLN A 483 26.79 -12.44 18.45
C GLN A 483 26.37 -12.38 19.92
N GLN A 484 26.98 -13.21 20.77
CA GLN A 484 26.68 -13.25 22.19
C GLN A 484 27.15 -11.97 22.90
N GLU A 485 28.34 -11.47 22.59
CA GLU A 485 28.86 -10.20 23.11
C GLU A 485 27.96 -9.03 22.73
N LEU A 486 27.51 -8.96 21.47
CA LEU A 486 26.57 -7.94 21.01
C LEU A 486 25.27 -7.99 21.81
N LEU A 487 24.67 -9.17 21.97
CA LEU A 487 23.43 -9.33 22.75
C LEU A 487 23.63 -8.98 24.23
N GLN A 488 24.76 -9.35 24.83
CA GLN A 488 25.10 -8.97 26.20
C GLN A 488 25.21 -7.45 26.35
N GLN A 489 25.87 -6.76 25.42
CA GLN A 489 25.96 -5.29 25.42
C GLN A 489 24.58 -4.63 25.31
N LEU A 490 23.72 -5.15 24.42
CA LEU A 490 22.36 -4.64 24.22
C LEU A 490 21.44 -4.91 25.42
N LEU A 491 21.63 -6.02 26.13
CA LEU A 491 20.84 -6.42 27.30
C LEU A 491 21.36 -5.86 28.64
N ALA A 492 22.62 -5.43 28.69
CA ALA A 492 23.25 -4.90 29.91
C ALA A 492 22.46 -3.78 30.60
N PRO A 493 21.82 -2.82 29.90
CA PRO A 493 21.01 -1.78 30.55
C PRO A 493 19.76 -2.30 31.28
N PHE A 494 19.37 -3.57 31.06
CA PHE A 494 18.14 -4.16 31.56
C PHE A 494 18.34 -5.26 32.60
N SER A 495 19.60 -5.61 32.86
CA SER A 495 20.07 -6.71 33.72
C SER A 495 20.18 -6.32 35.19
#